data_AF-A0A2N0KLE3-F1
#
_entry.id   AF-A0A2N0KLE3-F1
#
_cell.length_a   1.000
_cell.length_b   1.000
_cell.length_c   1.000
_cell.angle_alpha   90.00
_cell.angle_beta   90.00
_cell.angle_gamma   90.00
#
_symmetry.space_group_name_H-M   'P 1'
#
loop_
_entity.id
_entity.type
_entity.pdbx_description
1 polymer ?
#
loop_
_entity_poly.entity_id
_entity_poly.type
_entity_poly.pdbx_seq_one_letter_code
_entity_poly.pdbx_strand_id
1 'polypeptide(L)'
;MALTAKQLRALDPWPESLVTAINSGTASADGVEEYLREVSALPGLQSPLLGFLSAQKSRLLLRDGQAEEAFAHAEQALAHDNGSPANWLVKGEALSSLERYDEASDSFESAFSTRKRHGSKAKDYLPMILKSWSGCALLQGLSGIINQDLNIAQNGVHEYLRVLGEAKSEGLEDAVMVPLSAASKTTAPPELNAALDELALMVKLLSIKDPFEGWREFSKEISKVWPKGLSAVNAIREQRE
;
A
#
# COMPACT_ATOMS: atom_id res chain seq x y z
N MET A 1 -18.82 -9.99 38.92
CA MET A 1 -20.27 -10.14 38.69
C MET A 1 -20.48 -10.56 37.24
N ALA A 2 -21.11 -11.72 37.01
CA ALA A 2 -21.38 -12.22 35.66
C ALA A 2 -22.55 -11.44 35.03
N LEU A 3 -22.38 -11.05 33.75
CA LEU A 3 -23.43 -10.40 32.97
C LEU A 3 -24.61 -11.36 32.75
N THR A 4 -25.82 -10.83 32.75
CA THR A 4 -27.07 -11.60 32.61
C THR A 4 -27.35 -11.99 31.15
N ALA A 5 -28.13 -13.06 30.92
CA ALA A 5 -28.54 -13.52 29.58
C ALA A 5 -29.28 -12.45 28.74
N LYS A 6 -29.80 -11.40 29.35
CA LYS A 6 -30.41 -10.23 28.69
C LYS A 6 -29.36 -9.23 28.19
N GLN A 7 -28.26 -9.06 28.93
CA GLN A 7 -27.10 -8.25 28.51
C GLN A 7 -26.30 -8.95 27.40
N LEU A 8 -26.28 -10.29 27.40
CA LEU A 8 -25.68 -11.11 26.34
C LEU A 8 -26.51 -11.16 25.05
N ARG A 9 -27.84 -10.92 25.10
CA ARG A 9 -28.72 -10.82 23.92
C ARG A 9 -28.81 -9.41 23.32
N ALA A 10 -28.44 -8.38 24.07
CA ALA A 10 -28.36 -6.99 23.61
C ALA A 10 -27.03 -6.66 22.91
N LEU A 11 -26.04 -7.56 23.03
CA LEU A 11 -24.91 -7.67 22.12
C LEU A 11 -25.40 -8.34 20.83
N ASP A 12 -26.33 -7.72 20.12
CA ASP A 12 -26.40 -7.94 18.68
C ASP A 12 -24.99 -7.61 18.20
N PRO A 13 -24.24 -8.53 17.57
CA PRO A 13 -22.78 -8.42 17.52
C PRO A 13 -22.33 -7.11 16.87
N TRP A 14 -23.23 -6.45 16.14
CA TRP A 14 -23.18 -5.10 15.64
C TRP A 14 -24.63 -4.60 15.53
N PRO A 15 -24.94 -3.30 15.63
CA PRO A 15 -26.21 -2.81 15.12
C PRO A 15 -26.31 -3.26 13.67
N GLU A 16 -27.35 -4.01 13.29
CA GLU A 16 -27.55 -4.45 11.91
C GLU A 16 -27.44 -3.26 10.94
N SER A 17 -27.85 -2.06 11.39
CA SER A 17 -27.66 -0.79 10.70
C SER A 17 -26.20 -0.42 10.45
N LEU A 18 -25.29 -0.61 11.41
CA LEU A 18 -23.86 -0.29 11.26
C LEU A 18 -23.14 -1.31 10.37
N VAL A 19 -23.42 -2.62 10.50
CA VAL A 19 -22.91 -3.64 9.57
C VAL A 19 -23.37 -3.34 8.16
N THR A 20 -24.67 -3.05 8.01
CA THR A 20 -25.25 -2.70 6.72
C THR A 20 -24.60 -1.43 6.18
N ALA A 21 -24.37 -0.41 7.01
CA ALA A 21 -23.73 0.83 6.59
C ALA A 21 -22.27 0.62 6.17
N ILE A 22 -21.49 -0.19 6.90
CA ILE A 22 -20.12 -0.56 6.53
C ILE A 22 -20.12 -1.36 5.23
N ASN A 23 -20.94 -2.40 5.12
CA ASN A 23 -21.00 -3.28 3.95
C ASN A 23 -21.56 -2.56 2.70
N SER A 24 -22.42 -1.56 2.87
CA SER A 24 -22.95 -0.73 1.79
C SER A 24 -22.11 0.52 1.50
N GLY A 25 -21.01 0.74 2.25
CA GLY A 25 -20.13 1.89 2.10
C GLY A 25 -20.73 3.24 2.52
N THR A 26 -21.88 3.24 3.22
CA THR A 26 -22.61 4.43 3.68
C THR A 26 -22.24 4.88 5.10
N ALA A 27 -21.40 4.11 5.81
CA ALA A 27 -20.91 4.48 7.13
C ALA A 27 -20.05 5.77 7.11
N SER A 28 -20.11 6.52 8.21
CA SER A 28 -19.23 7.66 8.51
C SER A 28 -18.24 7.31 9.61
N ALA A 29 -17.08 7.98 9.64
CA ALA A 29 -16.08 7.79 10.68
C ALA A 29 -16.66 8.12 12.08
N ASP A 30 -17.50 9.15 12.17
CA ASP A 30 -18.19 9.55 13.41
C ASP A 30 -19.18 8.48 13.91
N GLY A 31 -19.94 7.86 13.00
CA GLY A 31 -20.88 6.80 13.37
C GLY A 31 -20.16 5.55 13.89
N VAL A 32 -18.99 5.22 13.31
CA VAL A 32 -18.15 4.13 13.82
C VAL A 32 -17.52 4.51 15.17
N GLU A 33 -17.09 5.77 15.35
CA GLU A 33 -16.52 6.27 16.61
C GLU A 33 -17.53 6.25 17.77
N GLU A 34 -18.76 6.66 17.54
CA GLU A 34 -19.82 6.62 18.54
C GLU A 34 -20.03 5.18 19.02
N TYR A 35 -20.18 4.24 18.08
CA TYR A 35 -20.32 2.83 18.41
C TYR A 35 -19.07 2.26 19.11
N LEU A 36 -17.87 2.60 18.62
CA LEU A 36 -16.61 2.19 19.23
C LEU A 36 -16.53 2.63 20.70
N ARG A 37 -16.97 3.86 21.01
CA ARG A 37 -17.01 4.39 22.38
C ARG A 37 -18.00 3.63 23.26
N GLU A 38 -19.18 3.32 22.75
CA GLU A 38 -20.18 2.53 23.47
C GLU A 38 -19.65 1.14 23.81
N VAL A 39 -19.09 0.43 22.83
CA VAL A 39 -18.61 -0.95 23.05
C VAL A 39 -17.34 -1.01 23.88
N SER A 40 -16.46 0.01 23.80
CA SER A 40 -15.22 0.08 24.60
C SER A 40 -15.50 0.19 26.10
N ALA A 41 -16.66 0.70 26.50
CA ALA A 41 -17.08 0.78 27.90
C ALA A 41 -17.60 -0.55 28.46
N LEU A 42 -17.81 -1.56 27.61
CA LEU A 42 -18.39 -2.85 28.03
C LEU A 42 -17.32 -3.81 28.58
N PRO A 43 -17.51 -4.36 29.80
CA PRO A 43 -16.55 -5.29 30.39
C PRO A 43 -16.54 -6.63 29.65
N GLY A 44 -15.34 -7.12 29.30
CA GLY A 44 -15.16 -8.43 28.67
C GLY A 44 -15.32 -8.44 27.15
N LEU A 45 -15.39 -7.27 26.51
CA LEU A 45 -15.35 -7.18 25.05
C LEU A 45 -14.01 -7.67 24.52
N GLN A 46 -14.04 -8.43 23.42
CA GLN A 46 -12.85 -9.06 22.88
C GLN A 46 -12.01 -8.06 22.08
N SER A 47 -10.70 -8.06 22.33
CA SER A 47 -9.70 -7.26 21.62
C SER A 47 -9.86 -7.26 20.09
N PRO A 48 -10.18 -8.38 19.40
CA PRO A 48 -10.37 -8.39 17.95
C PRO A 48 -11.51 -7.51 17.41
N LEU A 49 -12.62 -7.35 18.15
CA LEU A 49 -13.74 -6.50 17.70
C LEU A 49 -13.34 -5.01 17.74
N LEU A 50 -12.67 -4.59 18.81
CA LEU A 50 -12.13 -3.23 18.91
C LEU A 50 -11.11 -2.97 17.81
N GLY A 51 -10.22 -3.94 17.56
CA GLY A 51 -9.26 -3.89 16.46
C GLY A 51 -9.94 -3.70 15.11
N PHE A 52 -10.97 -4.47 14.84
CA PHE A 52 -11.76 -4.36 13.61
C PHE A 52 -12.43 -2.98 13.46
N LEU A 53 -13.11 -2.48 14.49
CA LEU A 53 -13.81 -1.19 14.43
C LEU A 53 -12.85 -0.01 14.24
N SER A 54 -11.72 -0.01 14.97
CA SER A 54 -10.65 0.98 14.77
C SER A 54 -10.11 0.94 13.34
N ALA A 55 -9.93 -0.24 12.74
CA ALA A 55 -9.51 -0.37 11.35
C ALA A 55 -10.56 0.13 10.34
N GLN A 56 -11.86 -0.09 10.61
CA GLN A 56 -12.93 0.47 9.76
C GLN A 56 -12.96 1.99 9.82
N LYS A 57 -12.82 2.56 11.03
CA LYS A 57 -12.76 4.02 11.18
C LYS A 57 -11.56 4.59 10.44
N SER A 58 -10.38 3.98 10.58
CA SER A 58 -9.18 4.37 9.85
C SER A 58 -9.42 4.39 8.33
N ARG A 59 -10.05 3.35 7.77
CA ARG A 59 -10.37 3.31 6.33
C ARG A 59 -11.35 4.40 5.90
N LEU A 60 -12.34 4.73 6.72
CA LEU A 60 -13.28 5.81 6.45
C LEU A 60 -12.57 7.18 6.48
N LEU A 61 -11.69 7.41 7.44
CA LEU A 61 -10.87 8.62 7.51
C LEU A 61 -9.94 8.77 6.30
N LEU A 62 -9.37 7.68 5.78
CA LEU A 62 -8.59 7.71 4.53
C LEU A 62 -9.44 8.11 3.33
N ARG A 63 -10.66 7.57 3.21
CA ARG A 63 -11.61 7.96 2.17
C ARG A 63 -11.91 9.47 2.24
N ASP A 64 -11.98 10.00 3.45
CA ASP A 64 -12.31 11.40 3.71
C ASP A 64 -11.07 12.31 3.69
N GLY A 65 -9.88 11.77 3.37
CA GLY A 65 -8.62 12.51 3.20
C GLY A 65 -7.87 12.84 4.50
N GLN A 66 -8.29 12.27 5.63
CA GLN A 66 -7.77 12.53 6.98
C GLN A 66 -6.69 11.51 7.36
N ALA A 67 -5.53 11.59 6.71
CA ALA A 67 -4.50 10.54 6.78
C ALA A 67 -3.85 10.39 8.17
N GLU A 68 -3.61 11.48 8.89
CA GLU A 68 -3.01 11.47 10.24
C GLU A 68 -3.93 10.79 11.26
N GLU A 69 -5.21 11.13 11.22
CA GLU A 69 -6.23 10.55 12.10
C GLU A 69 -6.48 9.08 11.74
N ALA A 70 -6.47 8.76 10.45
CA ALA A 70 -6.50 7.38 9.99
C ALA A 70 -5.33 6.58 10.53
N PHE A 71 -4.11 7.12 10.49
CA PHE A 71 -2.92 6.47 11.04
C PHE A 71 -3.06 6.21 12.55
N ALA A 72 -3.54 7.19 13.32
CA ALA A 72 -3.79 7.03 14.75
C ALA A 72 -4.77 5.88 15.04
N HIS A 73 -5.86 5.77 14.27
CA HIS A 73 -6.81 4.67 14.43
C HIS A 73 -6.29 3.31 13.92
N ALA A 74 -5.40 3.31 12.92
CA ALA A 74 -4.72 2.09 12.49
C ALA A 74 -3.78 1.55 13.60
N GLU A 75 -3.07 2.43 14.30
CA GLU A 75 -2.26 2.05 15.47
C GLU A 75 -3.12 1.50 16.61
N GLN A 76 -4.28 2.11 16.88
CA GLN A 76 -5.25 1.55 17.84
C GLN A 76 -5.73 0.15 17.42
N ALA A 77 -6.01 -0.05 16.12
CA ALA A 77 -6.43 -1.34 15.61
C ALA A 77 -5.39 -2.43 15.90
N LEU A 78 -4.10 -2.13 15.70
CA LEU A 78 -2.99 -3.04 15.99
C LEU A 78 -2.73 -3.25 17.47
N ALA A 79 -2.94 -2.23 18.31
CA ALA A 79 -2.85 -2.37 19.76
C ALA A 79 -3.90 -3.37 20.30
N HIS A 80 -5.06 -3.43 19.65
CA HIS A 80 -6.12 -4.37 19.97
C HIS A 80 -5.89 -5.75 19.34
N ASP A 81 -5.50 -5.82 18.07
CA ASP A 81 -5.23 -7.08 17.37
C ASP A 81 -4.15 -6.91 16.29
N ASN A 82 -2.93 -7.34 16.62
CA ASN A 82 -1.82 -7.39 15.67
C ASN A 82 -1.75 -8.70 14.86
N GLY A 83 -2.68 -9.63 15.09
CA GLY A 83 -2.81 -10.90 14.37
C GLY A 83 -3.69 -10.80 13.12
N SER A 84 -4.37 -9.66 12.91
CA SER A 84 -5.20 -9.40 11.74
C SER A 84 -4.40 -8.75 10.60
N PRO A 85 -4.31 -9.37 9.41
CA PRO A 85 -3.69 -8.77 8.23
C PRO A 85 -4.35 -7.45 7.82
N ALA A 86 -5.67 -7.33 8.04
CA ALA A 86 -6.42 -6.13 7.68
C ALA A 86 -6.00 -4.90 8.50
N ASN A 87 -5.55 -5.10 9.75
CA ASN A 87 -5.11 -4.01 10.63
C ASN A 87 -3.73 -3.49 10.20
N TRP A 88 -2.82 -4.40 9.80
CA TRP A 88 -1.55 -4.03 9.19
C TRP A 88 -1.73 -3.33 7.84
N LEU A 89 -2.66 -3.84 7.03
CA LEU A 89 -2.97 -3.26 5.73
C LEU A 89 -3.45 -1.82 5.84
N VAL A 90 -4.41 -1.52 6.75
CA VAL A 90 -4.93 -0.15 6.88
C VAL A 90 -3.87 0.82 7.43
N LYS A 91 -2.94 0.34 8.27
CA LYS A 91 -1.76 1.11 8.67
C LYS A 91 -0.89 1.47 7.46
N GLY A 92 -0.60 0.49 6.61
CA GLY A 92 0.17 0.71 5.38
C GLY A 92 -0.52 1.71 4.44
N GLU A 93 -1.84 1.60 4.27
CA GLU A 93 -2.64 2.55 3.49
C GLU A 93 -2.53 3.97 4.06
N ALA A 94 -2.66 4.14 5.38
CA ALA A 94 -2.53 5.44 6.02
C ALA A 94 -1.13 6.04 5.92
N LEU A 95 -0.09 5.23 6.14
CA LEU A 95 1.31 5.66 5.98
C LEU A 95 1.63 6.03 4.53
N SER A 96 1.09 5.29 3.56
CA SER A 96 1.24 5.61 2.14
C SER A 96 0.56 6.94 1.78
N SER A 97 -0.61 7.24 2.36
CA SER A 97 -1.27 8.56 2.20
C SER A 97 -0.51 9.71 2.85
N LEU A 98 0.32 9.42 3.87
CA LEU A 98 1.24 10.36 4.49
C LEU A 98 2.62 10.41 3.80
N GLU A 99 2.77 9.76 2.64
CA GLU A 99 4.03 9.65 1.88
C GLU A 99 5.20 9.02 2.67
N ARG A 100 4.89 8.30 3.75
CA ARG A 100 5.86 7.53 4.57
C ARG A 100 6.03 6.12 3.98
N TYR A 101 6.55 6.07 2.75
CA TYR A 101 6.52 4.86 1.92
C TYR A 101 7.29 3.67 2.47
N ASP A 102 8.43 3.89 3.13
CA ASP A 102 9.22 2.80 3.72
C ASP A 102 8.43 2.11 4.85
N GLU A 103 7.88 2.90 5.79
CA GLU A 103 7.07 2.38 6.89
C GLU A 103 5.74 1.75 6.41
N ALA A 104 5.19 2.28 5.31
CA ALA A 104 4.03 1.70 4.66
C ALA A 104 4.36 0.30 4.10
N SER A 105 5.51 0.15 3.43
CA SER A 105 5.99 -1.12 2.89
C SER A 105 6.23 -2.15 3.99
N ASP A 106 6.84 -1.76 5.11
CA ASP A 106 6.99 -2.61 6.31
C ASP A 106 5.64 -3.09 6.86
N SER A 107 4.64 -2.21 6.83
CA SER A 107 3.28 -2.54 7.28
C SER A 107 2.58 -3.51 6.32
N PHE A 108 2.74 -3.35 5.01
CA PHE A 108 2.22 -4.29 4.02
C PHE A 108 2.92 -5.65 4.08
N GLU A 109 4.22 -5.68 4.31
CA GLU A 109 4.97 -6.93 4.56
C GLU A 109 4.46 -7.65 5.80
N SER A 110 4.19 -6.89 6.87
CA SER A 110 3.59 -7.42 8.09
C SER A 110 2.20 -7.99 7.83
N ALA A 111 1.38 -7.34 6.99
CA ALA A 111 0.08 -7.85 6.57
C ALA A 111 0.23 -9.18 5.79
N PHE A 112 1.12 -9.21 4.79
CA PHE A 112 1.40 -10.38 3.96
C PHE A 112 1.85 -11.58 4.80
N SER A 113 2.77 -11.35 5.73
CA SER A 113 3.32 -12.38 6.62
C SER A 113 2.28 -12.88 7.62
N THR A 114 1.56 -11.97 8.27
CA THR A 114 0.57 -12.30 9.31
C THR A 114 -0.61 -13.09 8.75
N ARG A 115 -0.94 -12.92 7.46
CA ARG A 115 -2.03 -13.67 6.80
C ARG A 115 -1.88 -15.19 6.96
N LYS A 116 -0.65 -15.71 7.05
CA LYS A 116 -0.37 -17.16 7.18
C LYS A 116 -1.02 -17.77 8.42
N ARG A 117 -1.30 -16.96 9.45
CA ARG A 117 -2.01 -17.37 10.67
C ARG A 117 -3.50 -17.68 10.45
N HIS A 118 -4.06 -17.27 9.32
CA HIS A 118 -5.49 -17.40 9.00
C HIS A 118 -5.82 -18.65 8.15
N GLY A 119 -4.89 -19.60 8.04
CA GLY A 119 -5.13 -20.92 7.44
C GLY A 119 -5.69 -20.84 6.02
N SER A 120 -6.88 -21.41 5.79
CA SER A 120 -7.53 -21.40 4.47
C SER A 120 -7.92 -20.00 3.99
N LYS A 121 -8.22 -19.06 4.90
CA LYS A 121 -8.58 -17.67 4.57
C LYS A 121 -7.39 -16.80 4.21
N ALA A 122 -6.18 -17.31 4.37
CA ALA A 122 -4.96 -16.59 4.08
C ALA A 122 -4.92 -16.02 2.64
N LYS A 123 -5.49 -16.75 1.68
CA LYS A 123 -5.57 -16.33 0.28
C LYS A 123 -6.52 -15.15 0.05
N ASP A 124 -7.53 -14.98 0.89
CA ASP A 124 -8.55 -13.92 0.73
C ASP A 124 -7.93 -12.52 0.91
N TYR A 125 -6.86 -12.42 1.71
CA TYR A 125 -6.16 -11.16 1.96
C TYR A 125 -5.15 -10.78 0.87
N LEU A 126 -4.63 -11.77 0.13
CA LEU A 126 -3.50 -11.59 -0.78
C LEU A 126 -3.76 -10.52 -1.86
N PRO A 127 -4.89 -10.53 -2.59
CA PRO A 127 -5.08 -9.57 -3.66
C PRO A 127 -5.07 -8.12 -3.17
N MET A 128 -5.70 -7.85 -2.03
CA MET A 128 -5.76 -6.49 -1.47
C MET A 128 -4.38 -6.04 -0.97
N ILE A 129 -3.64 -6.93 -0.28
CA ILE A 129 -2.28 -6.64 0.19
C ILE A 129 -1.34 -6.38 -0.99
N LEU A 130 -1.30 -7.28 -1.97
CA LEU A 130 -0.40 -7.15 -3.11
C LEU A 130 -0.69 -5.88 -3.92
N LYS A 131 -1.96 -5.53 -4.10
CA LYS A 131 -2.38 -4.29 -4.77
C LYS A 131 -1.89 -3.05 -4.01
N SER A 132 -2.21 -2.94 -2.72
CA SER A 132 -1.83 -1.76 -1.92
C SER A 132 -0.31 -1.64 -1.79
N TRP A 133 0.40 -2.75 -1.59
CA TRP A 133 1.84 -2.78 -1.45
C TRP A 133 2.57 -2.39 -2.73
N SER A 134 2.23 -3.02 -3.86
CA SER A 134 2.83 -2.67 -5.15
C SER A 134 2.50 -1.24 -5.57
N GLY A 135 1.29 -0.75 -5.26
CA GLY A 135 0.91 0.65 -5.46
C GLY A 135 1.79 1.62 -4.66
N CYS A 136 2.00 1.34 -3.37
CA CYS A 136 2.89 2.13 -2.51
C CYS A 136 4.33 2.17 -3.04
N ALA A 137 4.88 1.02 -3.43
CA ALA A 137 6.23 0.93 -4.00
C ALA A 137 6.37 1.75 -5.31
N LEU A 138 5.35 1.71 -6.18
CA LEU A 138 5.31 2.54 -7.39
C LEU A 138 5.20 4.04 -7.07
N LEU A 139 4.43 4.42 -6.05
CA LEU A 139 4.34 5.82 -5.59
C LEU A 139 5.67 6.32 -5.05
N GLN A 140 6.38 5.50 -4.28
CA GLN A 140 7.74 5.82 -3.83
C GLN A 140 8.68 6.02 -5.03
N GLY A 141 8.66 5.08 -5.98
CA GLY A 141 9.46 5.17 -7.20
C GLY A 141 9.18 6.46 -7.98
N LEU A 142 7.90 6.79 -8.15
CA LEU A 142 7.44 8.01 -8.81
C LEU A 142 7.87 9.27 -8.07
N SER A 143 7.73 9.28 -6.75
CA SER A 143 8.15 10.41 -5.90
C SER A 143 9.64 10.67 -6.03
N GLY A 144 10.47 9.63 -6.05
CA GLY A 144 11.90 9.76 -6.31
C GLY A 144 12.20 10.40 -7.66
N ILE A 145 11.52 9.99 -8.73
CA ILE A 145 11.69 10.56 -10.07
C ILE A 145 11.29 12.04 -10.10
N ILE A 146 10.10 12.37 -9.58
CA ILE A 146 9.60 13.76 -9.55
C ILE A 146 10.55 14.67 -8.78
N ASN A 147 11.12 14.18 -7.67
CA ASN A 147 12.03 14.93 -6.82
C ASN A 147 13.51 14.80 -7.22
N GLN A 148 13.82 14.14 -8.33
CA GLN A 148 15.18 13.88 -8.81
C GLN A 148 16.07 13.15 -7.78
N ASP A 149 15.46 12.32 -6.93
CA ASP A 149 16.15 11.44 -5.99
C ASP A 149 16.20 10.01 -6.55
N LEU A 150 17.34 9.68 -7.15
CA LEU A 150 17.56 8.37 -7.76
C LEU A 150 17.50 7.23 -6.74
N ASN A 151 17.90 7.46 -5.49
CA ASN A 151 17.90 6.40 -4.48
C ASN A 151 16.46 6.05 -4.09
N ILE A 152 15.61 7.06 -3.86
CA ILE A 152 14.18 6.84 -3.58
C ILE A 152 13.51 6.15 -4.79
N ALA A 153 13.82 6.60 -6.01
CA ALA A 153 13.29 5.99 -7.22
C ALA A 153 13.66 4.51 -7.33
N GLN A 154 14.95 4.18 -7.12
CA GLN A 154 15.46 2.81 -7.17
C GLN A 154 14.86 1.94 -6.06
N ASN A 155 14.75 2.46 -4.84
CA ASN A 155 14.17 1.74 -3.71
C ASN A 155 12.72 1.35 -4.00
N GLY A 156 11.89 2.28 -4.47
CA GLY A 156 10.51 2.01 -4.83
C GLY A 156 10.39 0.94 -5.94
N VAL A 157 11.24 1.00 -6.97
CA VAL A 157 11.23 -0.01 -8.05
C VAL A 157 11.72 -1.38 -7.58
N HIS A 158 12.76 -1.45 -6.75
CA HIS A 158 13.22 -2.72 -6.19
C HIS A 158 12.16 -3.35 -5.29
N GLU A 159 11.50 -2.56 -4.46
CA GLU A 159 10.41 -3.03 -3.62
C GLU A 159 9.25 -3.52 -4.49
N TYR A 160 8.88 -2.79 -5.54
CA TYR A 160 7.87 -3.24 -6.50
C TYR A 160 8.22 -4.60 -7.13
N LEU A 161 9.46 -4.77 -7.58
CA LEU A 161 9.93 -6.03 -8.18
C LEU A 161 9.94 -7.19 -7.18
N ARG A 162 10.21 -6.91 -5.90
CA ARG A 162 10.09 -7.87 -4.81
C ARG A 162 8.64 -8.31 -4.62
N VAL A 163 7.71 -7.38 -4.53
CA VAL A 163 6.26 -7.67 -4.41
C VAL A 163 5.76 -8.47 -5.61
N LEU A 164 6.21 -8.14 -6.83
CA LEU A 164 5.90 -8.91 -8.03
C LEU A 164 6.46 -10.35 -7.96
N GLY A 165 7.64 -10.54 -7.36
CA GLY A 165 8.21 -11.87 -7.10
C GLY A 165 7.36 -12.69 -6.12
N GLU A 166 6.92 -12.08 -5.02
CA GLU A 166 6.01 -12.71 -4.07
C GLU A 166 4.66 -13.07 -4.73
N ALA A 167 4.09 -12.14 -5.51
CA ALA A 167 2.85 -12.36 -6.25
C ALA A 167 2.95 -13.55 -7.23
N LYS A 168 4.08 -13.66 -7.97
CA LYS A 168 4.37 -14.80 -8.85
C LYS A 168 4.41 -16.12 -8.10
N SER A 169 5.03 -16.13 -6.92
CA SER A 169 5.12 -17.35 -6.10
C SER A 169 3.75 -17.84 -5.62
N GLU A 170 2.77 -16.93 -5.53
CA GLU A 170 1.39 -17.20 -5.14
C GLU A 170 0.44 -17.40 -6.35
N GLY A 171 0.93 -17.21 -7.59
CA GLY A 171 0.11 -17.25 -8.81
C GLY A 171 -0.91 -16.10 -8.89
N LEU A 172 -0.55 -14.92 -8.37
CA LEU A 172 -1.40 -13.73 -8.25
C LEU A 172 -0.75 -12.51 -8.90
N GLU A 173 -0.05 -12.69 -10.02
CA GLU A 173 0.60 -11.59 -10.76
C GLU A 173 -0.38 -10.49 -11.17
N ASP A 174 -1.62 -10.86 -11.51
CA ASP A 174 -2.66 -9.91 -11.91
C ASP A 174 -3.19 -9.05 -10.73
N ALA A 175 -2.81 -9.38 -9.50
CA ALA A 175 -3.22 -8.63 -8.31
C ALA A 175 -2.30 -7.43 -8.01
N VAL A 176 -1.08 -7.38 -8.56
CA VAL A 176 -0.22 -6.21 -8.36
C VAL A 176 -0.66 -5.06 -9.26
N MET A 177 -0.42 -3.84 -8.82
CA MET A 177 -0.55 -2.68 -9.69
C MET A 177 0.50 -2.75 -10.80
N VAL A 178 0.10 -2.41 -12.02
CA VAL A 178 1.06 -2.23 -13.12
C VAL A 178 1.56 -0.79 -13.11
N PRO A 179 2.83 -0.53 -13.47
CA PRO A 179 3.28 0.82 -13.76
C PRO A 179 2.32 1.44 -14.78
N LEU A 180 1.73 2.57 -14.40
CA LEU A 180 0.46 3.14 -14.93
C LEU A 180 0.15 2.80 -16.39
N SER A 181 -1.07 2.30 -16.62
CA SER A 181 -1.54 1.89 -17.95
C SER A 181 -1.69 3.10 -18.88
N ALA A 182 -1.60 2.87 -20.19
CA ALA A 182 -1.63 3.94 -21.19
C ALA A 182 -2.91 4.80 -21.15
N ALA A 183 -4.02 4.27 -20.62
CA ALA A 183 -5.29 4.98 -20.53
C ALA A 183 -5.29 6.12 -19.51
N SER A 184 -4.48 6.04 -18.43
CA SER A 184 -4.39 7.11 -17.43
C SER A 184 -3.40 8.22 -17.81
N LYS A 185 -2.50 7.95 -18.77
CA LYS A 185 -1.47 8.90 -19.20
C LYS A 185 -2.05 10.05 -20.02
N THR A 186 -3.02 9.80 -20.89
CA THR A 186 -3.52 10.80 -21.86
C THR A 186 -4.22 12.01 -21.23
N THR A 187 -4.58 11.95 -19.94
CA THR A 187 -5.26 13.03 -19.21
C THR A 187 -4.39 13.73 -18.16
N ALA A 188 -3.17 13.25 -17.92
CA ALA A 188 -2.26 13.80 -16.91
C ALA A 188 -1.41 14.97 -17.47
N PRO A 189 -0.90 15.86 -16.60
CA PRO A 189 0.09 16.86 -16.99
C PRO A 189 1.30 16.24 -17.72
N PRO A 190 1.90 16.90 -18.73
CA PRO A 190 3.03 16.37 -19.49
C PRO A 190 4.22 15.92 -18.62
N GLU A 191 4.50 16.66 -17.55
CA GLU A 191 5.60 16.37 -16.63
C GLU A 191 5.33 15.07 -15.86
N LEU A 192 4.08 14.88 -15.41
CA LEU A 192 3.68 13.64 -14.77
C LEU A 192 3.77 12.48 -15.75
N ASN A 193 3.33 12.65 -16.99
CA ASN A 193 3.47 11.61 -18.02
C ASN A 193 4.92 11.20 -18.27
N ALA A 194 5.84 12.16 -18.34
CA ALA A 194 7.26 11.88 -18.48
C ALA A 194 7.79 11.08 -17.29
N ALA A 195 7.44 11.46 -16.06
CA ALA A 195 7.85 10.72 -14.85
C ALA A 195 7.28 9.30 -14.82
N LEU A 196 6.05 9.10 -15.33
CA LEU A 196 5.43 7.77 -15.45
C LEU A 196 6.10 6.89 -16.50
N ASP A 197 6.52 7.48 -17.63
CA ASP A 197 7.28 6.77 -18.65
C ASP A 197 8.68 6.39 -18.13
N GLU A 198 9.33 7.28 -17.37
CA GLU A 198 10.60 7.01 -16.71
C GLU A 198 10.46 5.88 -15.67
N LEU A 199 9.42 5.90 -14.84
CA LEU A 199 9.15 4.84 -13.87
C LEU A 199 8.95 3.48 -14.56
N ALA A 200 8.16 3.45 -15.63
CA ALA A 200 7.92 2.22 -16.39
C ALA A 200 9.23 1.69 -17.04
N LEU A 201 10.05 2.59 -17.56
CA LEU A 201 11.37 2.25 -18.09
C LEU A 201 12.29 1.71 -17.00
N MET A 202 12.29 2.34 -15.82
CA MET A 202 13.10 1.94 -14.67
C MET A 202 12.72 0.54 -14.18
N VAL A 203 11.42 0.26 -14.04
CA VAL A 203 10.90 -1.09 -13.71
C VAL A 203 11.38 -2.11 -14.74
N LYS A 204 11.28 -1.80 -16.03
CA LYS A 204 11.77 -2.68 -17.10
C LYS A 204 13.27 -2.95 -16.97
N LEU A 205 14.09 -1.91 -16.87
CA LEU A 205 15.54 -2.04 -16.82
C LEU A 205 16.02 -2.80 -15.57
N LEU A 206 15.49 -2.45 -14.40
CA LEU A 206 15.87 -3.10 -13.13
C LEU A 206 15.33 -4.53 -12.99
N SER A 207 14.34 -4.93 -13.81
CA SER A 207 13.89 -6.32 -13.88
C SER A 207 14.86 -7.26 -14.61
N ILE A 208 15.80 -6.72 -15.40
CA ILE A 208 16.76 -7.50 -16.17
C ILE A 208 17.88 -8.00 -15.25
N LYS A 209 17.93 -9.31 -15.02
CA LYS A 209 18.90 -9.93 -14.13
C LYS A 209 20.29 -10.07 -14.75
N ASP A 210 20.37 -10.30 -16.06
CA ASP A 210 21.65 -10.40 -16.75
C ASP A 210 22.25 -8.99 -16.96
N PRO A 211 23.46 -8.72 -16.45
CA PRO A 211 24.03 -7.37 -16.52
C PRO A 211 24.38 -6.93 -17.95
N PHE A 212 24.68 -7.87 -18.86
CA PHE A 212 24.99 -7.53 -20.25
C PHE A 212 23.72 -7.21 -21.05
N GLU A 213 22.63 -7.95 -20.83
CA GLU A 213 21.32 -7.64 -21.37
C GLU A 213 20.80 -6.31 -20.81
N GLY A 214 20.96 -6.08 -19.50
CA GLY A 214 20.59 -4.83 -18.85
C GLY A 214 21.33 -3.63 -19.45
N TRP A 215 22.66 -3.75 -19.61
CA TRP A 215 23.47 -2.74 -20.27
C TRP A 215 23.05 -2.51 -21.73
N ARG A 216 22.74 -3.57 -22.48
CA ARG A 216 22.30 -3.47 -23.88
C ARG A 216 20.98 -2.70 -23.99
N GLU A 217 20.00 -3.03 -23.16
CA GLU A 217 18.70 -2.36 -23.19
C GLU A 217 18.82 -0.91 -22.71
N PHE A 218 19.59 -0.64 -21.65
CA PHE A 218 19.88 0.72 -21.22
C PHE A 218 20.54 1.54 -22.33
N SER A 219 21.57 0.99 -22.99
CA SER A 219 22.28 1.64 -24.09
C SER A 219 21.35 2.02 -25.24
N LYS A 220 20.39 1.15 -25.56
CA LYS A 220 19.37 1.40 -26.57
C LYS A 220 18.43 2.54 -26.17
N GLU A 221 18.00 2.59 -24.91
CA GLU A 221 17.09 3.63 -24.42
C GLU A 221 17.78 4.99 -24.34
N ILE A 222 19.00 5.05 -23.77
CA ILE A 222 19.74 6.30 -23.68
C ILE A 222 20.13 6.86 -25.05
N SER A 223 20.37 6.00 -26.05
CA SER A 223 20.69 6.44 -27.42
C SER A 223 19.58 7.26 -28.10
N LYS A 224 18.34 7.16 -27.61
CA LYS A 224 17.19 7.93 -28.12
C LYS A 224 17.24 9.40 -27.70
N VAL A 225 17.86 9.68 -26.56
CA VAL A 225 17.92 11.01 -25.95
C VAL A 225 19.35 11.59 -25.93
N TRP A 226 20.36 10.74 -26.11
CA TRP A 226 21.76 11.15 -26.09
C TRP A 226 22.10 12.06 -27.28
N PRO A 227 22.79 13.20 -27.07
CA PRO A 227 23.14 14.09 -28.17
C PRO A 227 24.02 13.40 -29.21
N LYS A 228 23.69 13.59 -30.49
CA LYS A 228 24.50 13.05 -31.59
C LYS A 228 25.89 13.70 -31.59
N GLY A 229 26.92 12.87 -31.75
CA GLY A 229 28.31 13.32 -31.82
C GLY A 229 28.99 13.59 -30.47
N LEU A 230 28.28 13.46 -29.34
CA LEU A 230 28.89 13.50 -28.01
C LEU A 230 29.27 12.10 -27.52
N SER A 231 30.53 11.95 -27.09
CA SER A 231 30.99 10.72 -26.44
C SER A 231 30.49 10.67 -25.00
N ALA A 232 29.70 9.63 -24.66
CA ALA A 232 29.27 9.37 -23.28
C ALA A 232 30.45 9.16 -22.33
N VAL A 233 31.52 8.52 -22.81
CA VAL A 233 32.75 8.32 -22.04
C VAL A 233 33.41 9.66 -21.69
N ASN A 234 33.45 10.60 -22.65
CA ASN A 234 34.07 11.90 -22.41
C ASN A 234 33.22 12.75 -21.46
N ALA A 235 31.89 12.76 -21.63
CA ALA A 235 30.98 13.49 -20.76
C ALA A 235 31.05 13.01 -19.29
N ILE A 236 31.14 11.69 -19.07
CA ILE A 236 31.29 11.13 -17.72
C ILE A 236 32.66 11.48 -17.11
N ARG A 237 33.72 11.53 -17.93
CA ARG A 237 35.06 11.89 -17.47
C ARG A 237 35.12 13.34 -17.02
N GLU A 238 34.48 14.25 -17.76
CA GLU A 238 34.40 15.69 -17.46
C GLU A 238 33.61 15.99 -16.18
N GLN A 239 32.66 15.14 -15.77
CA GLN A 239 31.92 15.33 -14.50
C GLN A 239 32.66 14.83 -13.25
N ARG A 240 33.73 14.06 -13.42
CA ARG A 240 34.54 13.52 -12.30
C ARG A 240 35.75 14.39 -11.95
N GLU A 241 36.07 15.38 -12.78
CA GLU A 241 37.11 16.38 -12.58
C GLU A 241 36.53 17.64 -11.90
#